data_AF-A0A9D2LTK6-F1
#
_entry.id   AF-A0A9D2LTK6-F1
#
_cell.length_a   1.000
_cell.length_b   1.000
_cell.length_c   1.000
_cell.angle_alpha   90.00
_cell.angle_beta   90.00
_cell.angle_gamma   90.00
#
_symmetry.space_group_name_H-M   'P 1'
#
loop_
_entity.id
_entity.type
_entity.pdbx_description
1 polymer ?
#
loop_
_entity_poly.entity_id
_entity_poly.type
_entity_poly.pdbx_seq_one_letter_code
_entity_poly.pdbx_strand_id
1 'polypeptide(L)'
;LPLLQKYFFIPLDIFKESLHNKGIQNRLDGWLTFLSSDNPEDICALLDRYPDFQDLYEHVYQICRNMENIMGIFSEELLQMDRNTVQYMIDEMQETIDRQKEVLAEKDKSLAEKEQALAEKDKALAEKDKELSEIKARIRELEAR
;
A
#
# COMPACT_ATOMS: atom_id res chain seq x y z
N LEU A 1 5.54 4.19 6.28
CA LEU A 1 6.83 4.08 7.02
C LEU A 1 7.85 4.98 6.34
N PRO A 2 8.63 5.80 7.07
CA PRO A 2 9.71 6.58 6.45
C PRO A 2 10.79 5.60 6.00
N LEU A 3 11.08 5.56 4.70
CA LEU A 3 12.18 4.75 4.17
C LEU A 3 13.48 5.20 4.84
N LEU A 4 14.08 4.32 5.65
CA LEU A 4 15.32 4.57 6.40
C LEU A 4 16.56 4.56 5.48
N GLN A 5 16.41 4.97 4.22
CA GLN A 5 17.48 5.03 3.24
C GLN A 5 17.57 6.46 2.71
N LYS A 6 18.73 7.09 2.88
CA LYS A 6 19.04 8.38 2.26
C LYS A 6 19.30 8.13 0.78
N TYR A 7 18.32 8.43 -0.08
CA TYR A 7 18.48 8.36 -1.52
C TYR A 7 19.11 9.66 -2.05
N PHE A 8 20.07 9.51 -2.95
CA PHE A 8 20.63 10.62 -3.72
C PHE A 8 20.29 10.41 -5.19
N PHE A 9 19.53 11.33 -5.76
CA PHE A 9 19.20 11.34 -7.19
C PHE A 9 20.28 12.16 -7.92
N ILE A 10 20.95 11.53 -8.88
CA ILE A 10 21.98 12.18 -9.70
C ILE A 10 21.46 12.27 -11.13
N PRO A 11 21.17 13.48 -11.66
CA PRO A 11 20.69 13.65 -13.01
C PRO A 11 21.84 13.54 -14.01
N LEU A 12 22.05 12.34 -14.57
CA LEU A 12 23.16 12.05 -15.47
C LEU A 12 23.11 12.84 -16.79
N ASP A 13 21.93 13.24 -17.25
CA ASP A 13 21.74 14.01 -18.49
C ASP A 13 22.42 15.39 -18.44
N ILE A 14 22.31 16.07 -17.30
CA ILE A 14 22.94 17.38 -17.06
C ILE A 14 24.47 17.23 -17.07
N PHE A 15 24.98 16.11 -16.56
CA PHE A 15 26.40 15.84 -16.55
C PHE A 15 26.94 15.56 -17.96
N LYS A 16 26.21 14.83 -18.82
CA LYS A 16 26.59 14.62 -20.23
C LYS A 16 26.87 15.92 -20.97
N GLU A 17 26.02 16.93 -20.80
CA GLU A 17 26.21 18.25 -21.43
C GLU A 17 27.46 18.97 -20.88
N SER A 18 27.73 18.84 -19.58
CA SER A 18 28.91 19.46 -18.95
C SER A 18 30.23 18.77 -19.36
N LEU A 19 30.19 17.44 -19.54
CA LEU A 19 31.33 16.59 -19.90
C LEU A 19 31.75 16.82 -21.35
N HIS A 20 30.80 16.96 -22.29
CA HIS A 20 31.10 17.37 -23.66
C HIS A 20 31.83 18.72 -23.74
N ASN A 21 31.55 19.64 -22.82
CA ASN A 21 32.14 20.97 -22.82
C ASN A 21 33.48 21.07 -22.09
N LYS A 22 33.74 20.22 -21.08
CA LYS A 22 34.92 20.33 -20.19
C LYS A 22 35.84 19.11 -20.20
N GLY A 23 35.42 17.97 -20.76
CA GLY A 23 36.15 16.71 -20.73
C GLY A 23 36.31 16.11 -19.32
N ILE A 24 37.03 14.99 -19.23
CA ILE A 24 37.29 14.28 -17.96
C ILE A 24 38.46 14.96 -17.24
N GLN A 25 38.14 15.79 -16.23
CA GLN A 25 39.17 16.50 -15.47
C GLN A 25 39.54 15.71 -14.20
N ASN A 26 38.54 15.18 -13.51
CA ASN A 26 38.70 14.54 -12.19
C ASN A 26 38.18 13.10 -12.17
N ARG A 27 38.53 12.33 -11.12
CA ARG A 27 38.06 10.94 -10.97
C ARG A 27 36.53 10.82 -10.89
N LEU A 28 35.87 11.80 -10.28
CA LEU A 28 34.40 11.87 -10.25
C LEU A 28 33.82 12.00 -11.66
N ASP A 29 34.43 12.84 -12.50
CA ASP A 29 34.02 12.99 -13.90
C ASP A 29 34.22 11.66 -14.64
N GLY A 30 35.31 10.94 -14.35
CA GLY A 30 35.54 9.61 -14.91
C GLY A 30 34.44 8.60 -14.56
N TRP A 31 34.01 8.57 -13.29
CA TRP A 31 32.86 7.76 -12.86
C TRP A 31 31.54 8.21 -13.51
N LEU A 32 31.33 9.51 -13.66
CA LEU A 32 30.14 10.04 -14.32
C LEU A 32 30.14 9.73 -15.82
N THR A 33 31.29 9.81 -16.51
CA THR A 33 31.44 9.37 -17.90
C THR A 33 31.17 7.89 -18.03
N PHE A 34 31.74 7.07 -17.13
CA PHE A 34 31.53 5.62 -17.10
C PHE A 34 30.05 5.24 -16.96
N LEU A 35 29.29 5.95 -16.13
CA LEU A 35 27.87 5.66 -15.87
C LEU A 35 26.92 6.29 -16.90
N SER A 36 27.38 7.25 -17.69
CA SER A 36 26.51 8.03 -18.57
C SER A 36 26.79 7.82 -20.06
N SER A 37 28.05 7.62 -20.49
CA SER A 37 28.38 7.50 -21.92
C SER A 37 28.69 6.07 -22.34
N ASP A 38 28.06 5.65 -23.45
CA ASP A 38 28.32 4.38 -24.13
C ASP A 38 29.12 4.57 -25.43
N ASN A 39 29.57 5.81 -25.72
CA ASN A 39 30.31 6.10 -26.94
C ASN A 39 31.75 5.57 -26.86
N PRO A 40 32.24 4.85 -27.89
CA PRO A 40 33.57 4.25 -27.84
C PRO A 40 34.68 5.29 -27.69
N GLU A 41 34.52 6.49 -28.24
CA GLU A 41 35.49 7.59 -28.13
C GLU A 41 35.64 8.08 -26.68
N ASP A 42 34.53 8.25 -25.96
CA ASP A 42 34.52 8.66 -24.56
C ASP A 42 35.08 7.56 -23.65
N ILE A 43 34.78 6.29 -23.96
CA ILE A 43 35.29 5.14 -23.23
C ILE A 43 36.81 5.01 -23.43
N CYS A 44 37.30 5.15 -24.67
CA CYS A 44 38.75 5.18 -24.93
C CYS A 44 39.43 6.31 -24.17
N ALA A 45 38.87 7.54 -24.19
CA ALA A 45 39.42 8.67 -23.46
C ALA A 45 39.40 8.45 -21.93
N LEU A 46 38.40 7.75 -21.40
CA LEU A 46 38.33 7.35 -20.01
C LEU A 46 39.42 6.33 -19.66
N LEU A 47 39.56 5.27 -20.48
CA LEU A 47 40.53 4.18 -20.24
C LEU A 47 41.98 4.64 -20.41
N ASP A 48 42.26 5.55 -21.34
CA ASP A 48 43.58 6.14 -21.53
C ASP A 48 44.03 6.94 -20.29
N ARG A 49 43.08 7.57 -19.59
CA ARG A 49 43.36 8.40 -18.42
C ARG A 49 43.26 7.64 -17.10
N TYR A 50 42.41 6.64 -17.05
CA TYR A 50 42.12 5.81 -15.88
C TYR A 50 42.00 4.33 -16.29
N PRO A 51 43.14 3.63 -16.44
CA PRO A 51 43.15 2.23 -16.88
C PRO A 51 42.52 1.27 -15.86
N ASP A 52 42.33 1.70 -14.61
CA ASP A 52 41.62 0.95 -13.58
C ASP A 52 40.12 0.73 -13.89
N PHE A 53 39.55 1.48 -14.83
CA PHE A 53 38.19 1.26 -15.31
C PHE A 53 38.07 0.16 -16.35
N GLN A 54 39.18 -0.36 -16.89
CA GLN A 54 39.14 -1.37 -17.95
C GLN A 54 38.45 -2.66 -17.49
N ASP A 55 38.87 -3.18 -16.34
CA ASP A 55 38.30 -4.40 -15.76
C ASP A 55 36.82 -4.20 -15.38
N LEU A 56 36.48 -3.01 -14.88
CA LEU A 56 35.10 -2.65 -14.54
C LEU A 56 34.21 -2.55 -15.78
N TYR A 57 34.72 -1.95 -16.85
CA TYR A 57 34.00 -1.83 -18.12
C TYR A 57 33.79 -3.19 -18.77
N GLU A 58 34.81 -4.06 -18.76
CA GLU A 58 34.69 -5.43 -19.26
C GLU A 58 33.61 -6.20 -18.49
N HIS A 59 33.60 -6.09 -17.17
CA HIS A 59 32.60 -6.76 -16.33
C HIS A 59 31.18 -6.23 -16.59
N VAL A 60 30.99 -4.90 -16.62
CA VAL A 60 29.69 -4.29 -16.93
C VAL A 60 29.23 -4.68 -18.34
N TYR A 61 30.14 -4.69 -19.33
CA TYR A 61 29.82 -5.09 -20.69
C TYR A 61 29.38 -6.56 -20.77
N GLN A 62 30.03 -7.47 -20.03
CA GLN A 62 29.61 -8.87 -19.92
C GLN A 62 28.23 -9.01 -19.26
N ILE A 63 27.92 -8.20 -18.25
CA ILE A 63 26.60 -8.15 -17.62
C ILE A 63 25.56 -7.63 -18.62
N CYS A 64 25.84 -6.55 -19.34
CA CYS A 64 24.97 -5.98 -20.39
C CYS A 64 24.71 -6.96 -21.54
N ARG A 65 25.68 -7.81 -21.89
CA ARG A 65 25.49 -8.89 -22.87
C ARG A 65 24.61 -10.04 -22.36
N ASN A 66 24.53 -10.22 -21.05
CA ASN A 66 23.67 -11.20 -20.39
C ASN A 66 22.38 -10.54 -19.88
N MET A 67 21.60 -9.97 -20.81
CA MET A 67 20.36 -9.24 -20.54
C MET A 67 19.33 -10.04 -19.71
N GLU A 68 19.37 -11.38 -19.78
CA GLU A 68 18.53 -12.27 -18.98
C GLU A 68 18.85 -12.19 -17.47
N ASN A 69 20.12 -12.05 -17.09
CA ASN A 69 20.54 -11.87 -15.69
C ASN A 69 20.24 -10.47 -15.17
N ILE A 70 20.34 -9.43 -16.03
CA ILE A 70 19.93 -8.06 -15.68
C ILE A 70 18.44 -7.99 -15.43
N MET A 71 17.62 -8.60 -16.31
CA MET A 71 16.18 -8.72 -16.09
C MET A 71 15.88 -9.49 -14.79
N GLY A 72 16.70 -10.48 -14.43
CA GLY A 72 16.63 -11.18 -13.15
C GLY A 72 16.74 -10.24 -11.95
N ILE A 73 17.77 -9.40 -11.90
CA ILE A 73 18.03 -8.45 -10.80
C ILE A 73 16.88 -7.44 -10.66
N PHE A 74 16.48 -6.79 -11.76
CA PHE A 74 15.34 -5.87 -11.74
C PHE A 74 14.04 -6.57 -11.36
N SER A 75 13.83 -7.81 -11.82
CA SER A 75 12.63 -8.58 -11.49
C SER A 75 12.57 -8.98 -10.02
N GLU A 76 13.70 -9.25 -9.37
CA GLU A 76 13.75 -9.62 -7.95
C GLU A 76 13.44 -8.41 -7.05
N GLU A 77 13.97 -7.23 -7.39
CA GLU A 77 13.66 -5.97 -6.69
C GLU A 77 12.21 -5.52 -6.92
N LEU A 78 11.68 -5.67 -8.14
CA LEU A 78 10.25 -5.47 -8.41
C LEU A 78 9.37 -6.49 -7.66
N LEU A 79 9.76 -7.76 -7.64
CA LEU A 79 8.99 -8.82 -6.98
C LEU A 79 9.00 -8.69 -5.45
N GLN A 80 10.08 -8.17 -4.88
CA GLN A 80 10.14 -7.84 -3.45
C GLN A 80 9.29 -6.60 -3.11
N MET A 81 9.25 -5.59 -3.99
CA MET A 81 8.35 -4.44 -3.87
C MET A 81 6.87 -4.86 -3.98
N ASP A 82 6.55 -5.75 -4.91
CA ASP A 82 5.19 -6.30 -5.08
C ASP A 82 4.78 -7.18 -3.89
N ARG A 83 5.69 -8.00 -3.35
CA ARG A 83 5.42 -8.79 -2.13
C ARG A 83 5.07 -7.92 -0.93
N ASN A 84 5.79 -6.83 -0.72
CA ASN A 84 5.50 -5.89 0.36
C ASN A 84 4.17 -5.15 0.15
N THR A 85 3.83 -4.84 -1.11
CA THR A 85 2.56 -4.19 -1.46
C THR A 85 1.38 -5.12 -1.25
N VAL A 86 1.48 -6.38 -1.71
CA VAL A 86 0.42 -7.38 -1.54
C VAL A 86 0.18 -7.71 -0.07
N GLN A 87 1.24 -7.86 0.74
CA GLN A 87 1.07 -8.10 2.17
C GLN A 87 0.40 -6.91 2.87
N TYR A 88 0.79 -5.68 2.53
CA TYR A 88 0.15 -4.47 3.07
C TYR A 88 -1.33 -4.39 2.69
N MET A 89 -1.68 -4.73 1.44
CA MET A 89 -3.07 -4.77 0.99
C MET A 89 -3.89 -5.84 1.71
N ILE A 90 -3.31 -7.02 1.98
CA ILE A 90 -3.97 -8.08 2.76
C ILE A 90 -4.23 -7.62 4.19
N ASP A 91 -3.24 -6.98 4.83
CA ASP A 91 -3.38 -6.49 6.20
C ASP A 91 -4.46 -5.39 6.30
N GLU A 92 -4.51 -4.45 5.35
CA GLU A 92 -5.54 -3.40 5.30
C GLU A 92 -6.94 -3.96 5.04
N MET A 93 -7.05 -4.95 4.14
CA MET A 93 -8.32 -5.65 3.90
C MET A 93 -8.78 -6.43 5.13
N GLN A 94 -7.86 -7.11 5.83
CA GLN A 94 -8.17 -7.86 7.04
C GLN A 94 -8.66 -6.93 8.16
N GLU A 95 -8.00 -5.78 8.36
CA GLU A 95 -8.42 -4.78 9.33
C GLU A 95 -9.82 -4.21 9.00
N THR A 96 -10.11 -4.00 7.72
CA THR A 96 -11.44 -3.55 7.27
C THR A 96 -12.51 -4.59 7.54
N ILE A 97 -12.23 -5.87 7.28
CA ILE A 97 -13.15 -6.98 7.58
C ILE A 97 -13.41 -7.07 9.09
N ASP A 98 -12.38 -6.93 9.91
CA ASP A 98 -12.51 -7.03 11.36
C ASP A 98 -13.32 -5.87 11.93
N ARG A 99 -13.08 -4.62 11.48
CA ARG A 99 -13.95 -3.49 11.84
C ARG A 99 -15.40 -3.68 11.40
N GLN A 100 -15.63 -4.22 10.20
CA GLN A 100 -17.00 -4.50 9.73
C GLN A 100 -17.69 -5.56 10.58
N LYS A 101 -16.97 -6.60 11.00
CA LYS A 101 -17.50 -7.62 11.93
C LYS A 101 -17.85 -7.03 13.29
N GLU A 102 -17.02 -6.15 13.84
CA GLU A 102 -17.32 -5.47 15.10
C GLU A 102 -18.59 -4.61 15.00
N VAL A 103 -18.72 -3.82 13.93
CA VAL A 103 -19.91 -3.00 13.68
C VAL A 103 -21.16 -3.87 13.50
N LEU A 104 -21.07 -5.00 12.79
CA LEU A 104 -22.17 -5.94 12.65
C LEU A 104 -22.58 -6.54 14.00
N ALA A 105 -21.61 -6.99 14.80
CA ALA A 105 -21.89 -7.54 16.12
C ALA A 105 -22.57 -6.52 17.05
N GLU A 106 -22.16 -5.25 16.99
CA GLU A 106 -22.80 -4.19 17.77
C GLU A 106 -24.21 -3.88 17.28
N LYS A 107 -24.45 -3.89 15.95
CA LYS A 107 -25.79 -3.75 15.39
C LYS A 107 -26.71 -4.91 15.75
N ASP A 108 -26.22 -6.14 15.70
CA ASP A 108 -26.98 -7.34 16.07
C ASP A 108 -27.37 -7.28 17.56
N LYS A 109 -26.45 -6.85 18.42
CA LYS A 109 -26.74 -6.63 19.84
C LYS A 109 -27.81 -5.56 20.04
N SER A 110 -27.71 -4.42 19.35
CA SER A 110 -28.71 -3.34 19.43
C SER A 110 -30.08 -3.77 18.89
N LEU A 111 -30.12 -4.60 17.85
CA LEU A 111 -31.35 -5.20 17.33
C LEU A 111 -31.99 -6.13 18.37
N ALA A 112 -31.21 -7.03 18.98
CA ALA A 112 -31.70 -7.93 20.02
C ALA A 112 -32.28 -7.16 21.22
N GLU A 113 -31.61 -6.09 21.67
CA GLU A 113 -32.12 -5.21 22.74
C GLU A 113 -33.45 -4.54 22.35
N LYS A 114 -33.58 -4.07 21.11
CA LYS A 114 -34.84 -3.48 20.61
C LYS A 114 -35.96 -4.50 20.48
N GLU A 115 -35.67 -5.71 20.01
CA GLU A 115 -36.65 -6.79 19.92
C GLU A 115 -37.16 -7.18 21.31
N GLN A 116 -36.26 -7.26 22.31
CA GLN A 116 -36.66 -7.52 23.69
C GLN A 116 -37.55 -6.40 24.24
N ALA A 117 -37.19 -5.14 24.03
CA ALA A 117 -37.99 -4.01 24.47
C ALA A 117 -39.38 -3.95 23.78
N LEU A 118 -39.46 -4.32 22.50
CA LEU A 118 -40.72 -4.46 21.78
C LEU A 118 -41.59 -5.57 22.38
N ALA A 119 -41.01 -6.75 22.62
CA ALA A 119 -41.73 -7.87 23.23
C ALA A 119 -42.26 -7.54 24.65
N GLU A 120 -41.52 -6.75 25.44
CA GLU A 120 -42.00 -6.26 26.74
C GLU A 120 -43.17 -5.27 26.58
N LYS A 121 -43.10 -4.35 25.61
CA LYS A 121 -44.20 -3.42 25.36
C LYS A 121 -45.46 -4.11 24.85
N ASP A 122 -45.32 -5.11 23.98
CA ASP A 122 -46.45 -5.89 23.48
C ASP A 122 -47.15 -6.66 24.60
N LYS A 123 -46.39 -7.22 25.55
CA LYS A 123 -46.95 -7.84 26.77
C LYS A 123 -47.72 -6.82 27.62
N ALA A 124 -47.13 -5.65 27.86
CA ALA A 124 -47.78 -4.61 28.65
C ALA A 124 -49.07 -4.09 27.99
N LEU A 125 -49.07 -3.95 26.65
CA LEU A 125 -50.27 -3.60 25.88
C LEU A 125 -51.36 -4.67 26.01
N ALA A 126 -51.00 -5.95 25.88
CA ALA A 126 -51.95 -7.05 26.01
C ALA A 126 -52.58 -7.12 27.42
N GLU A 127 -51.82 -6.83 28.48
CA GLU A 127 -52.35 -6.70 29.84
C GLU A 127 -53.30 -5.52 29.96
N LYS A 128 -52.93 -4.35 29.42
CA LYS A 128 -53.79 -3.16 29.43
C LYS A 128 -55.09 -3.37 28.66
N ASP A 129 -55.05 -4.04 27.52
CA ASP A 129 -56.26 -4.36 26.74
C ASP A 129 -57.20 -5.30 27.49
N LYS A 130 -56.65 -6.28 28.24
CA LYS A 130 -57.45 -7.13 29.13
C LYS A 130 -58.14 -6.31 30.22
N GLU A 131 -57.40 -5.48 30.95
CA GLU A 131 -57.97 -4.60 31.98
C GLU A 131 -59.09 -3.71 31.41
N LEU A 132 -58.86 -3.12 30.23
CA LEU A 132 -59.82 -2.26 29.55
C LEU A 132 -61.09 -3.03 29.16
N SER A 133 -60.95 -4.29 28.72
CA SER A 133 -62.08 -5.16 28.39
C SER A 133 -62.93 -5.50 29.60
N GLU A 134 -62.30 -5.79 30.75
CA GLU A 134 -62.96 -6.10 32.02
C GLU A 134 -63.70 -4.87 32.56
N ILE A 135 -63.08 -3.69 32.51
CA ILE A 135 -63.70 -2.43 32.91
C ILE A 135 -64.91 -2.12 32.02
N LYS A 136 -64.77 -2.27 30.70
CA LYS A 136 -65.89 -2.09 29.76
C LYS A 136 -67.05 -3.05 30.03
N ALA A 137 -66.77 -4.30 30.37
CA ALA A 137 -67.80 -5.27 30.73
C ALA A 137 -68.56 -4.86 32.00
N ARG A 138 -67.82 -4.44 33.05
CA ARG A 138 -68.41 -3.92 34.30
C ARG A 138 -69.28 -2.69 34.10
N ILE A 139 -68.85 -1.74 33.26
CA ILE A 139 -69.64 -0.54 32.96
C ILE A 139 -70.98 -0.93 32.32
N ARG A 140 -70.98 -1.86 31.34
CA ARG A 140 -72.23 -2.33 30.71
C ARG A 140 -73.17 -3.01 31.71
N GLU A 141 -72.65 -3.79 32.65
CA GLU A 141 -73.48 -4.40 33.70
C GLU A 141 -74.12 -3.36 34.64
N LEU A 142 -73.41 -2.27 34.93
CA LEU A 142 -73.93 -1.19 35.77
C LEU A 142 -74.94 -0.31 35.04
N GLU A 143 -74.73 -0.05 33.74
CA GLU A 143 -75.67 0.71 32.90
C GLU A 143 -76.96 -0.07 32.56
N ALA A 144 -76.92 -1.41 32.65
CA ALA A 144 -78.07 -2.28 32.43
C ALA A 144 -78.94 -2.52 33.68
N ARG A 145 -78.57 -1.92 34.83
CA ARG A 145 -79.32 -1.95 36.10
C ARG A 145 -80.07 -0.65 36.33
#